data_AF-A0A2H0W230-F1
#
_entry.id   AF-A0A2H0W230-F1
#
_cell.length_a   1.000
_cell.length_b   1.000
_cell.length_c   1.000
_cell.angle_alpha   90.00
_cell.angle_beta   90.00
_cell.angle_gamma   90.00
#
_symmetry.space_group_name_H-M   'P 1'
#
loop_
_entity.id
_entity.type
_entity.pdbx_description
1 polymer ?
#
loop_
_entity_poly.entity_id
_entity_poly.type
_entity_poly.pdbx_seq_one_letter_code
_entity_poly.pdbx_strand_id
1 'polypeptide(L)' 'MGNACDRCGRGPLKGNLKSHSNIKTIHRQKLNLQVKRVDGKKMTICANCIRTLTKVKQR' A
#
# COMPACT_ATOMS: atom_id res chain seq x y z
N MET A 1 -2.92 5.49 10.60
CA MET A 1 -2.09 5.13 9.42
C MET A 1 -2.77 5.72 8.19
N GLY A 2 -2.03 6.49 7.39
CA GLY A 2 -2.57 7.12 6.18
C GLY A 2 -3.05 6.06 5.19
N ASN A 3 -4.11 6.39 4.43
CA ASN A 3 -4.63 5.50 3.40
C ASN A 3 -3.76 5.50 2.13
N ALA A 4 -2.82 6.44 2.00
CA ALA A 4 -1.98 6.60 0.83
C ALA A 4 -0.50 6.38 1.17
N CYS A 5 0.26 5.97 0.15
CA CYS A 5 1.72 5.91 0.20
C CYS A 5 2.32 7.30 -0.07
N ASP A 6 3.18 7.80 0.82
CA ASP A 6 3.80 9.13 0.69
C ASP A 6 4.75 9.23 -0.51
N ARG A 7 5.31 8.11 -0.97
CA ARG A 7 6.24 8.06 -2.11
C ARG A 7 5.56 7.99 -3.47
N CYS A 8 4.48 7.22 -3.59
CA CYS A 8 3.85 6.92 -4.89
C CYS A 8 2.38 7.33 -4.99
N GLY A 9 1.82 7.94 -3.95
CA GLY A 9 0.45 8.45 -3.93
C GLY A 9 -0.65 7.40 -3.98
N ARG A 10 -0.32 6.11 -4.07
CA ARG A 10 -1.33 5.04 -4.21
C ARG A 10 -2.19 4.93 -2.96
N GLY A 11 -3.49 5.05 -3.15
CA GLY A 11 -4.53 4.85 -2.13
C GLY A 11 -5.34 3.58 -2.33
N PRO A 12 -6.25 3.26 -1.40
CA PRO A 12 -7.08 2.07 -1.47
C PRO A 12 -8.05 2.14 -2.65
N LEU A 13 -8.15 1.02 -3.38
CA LEU A 13 -9.10 0.89 -4.48
C LEU A 13 -10.44 0.37 -3.97
N LYS A 14 -11.53 0.79 -4.62
CA LYS A 14 -12.87 0.25 -4.36
C LYS A 14 -13.05 -1.02 -5.19
N GLY A 15 -13.54 -2.07 -4.57
CA GLY A 15 -13.90 -3.33 -5.25
C GLY A 15 -15.14 -3.96 -4.63
N ASN A 16 -15.56 -5.10 -5.19
CA ASN A 16 -16.68 -5.88 -4.68
C ASN A 16 -16.18 -7.26 -4.25
N LEU A 17 -16.56 -7.70 -3.05
CA LEU A 17 -16.46 -9.08 -2.61
C LEU A 17 -17.67 -9.84 -3.18
N LYS A 18 -17.46 -10.98 -3.84
CA LYS A 18 -18.55 -11.86 -4.30
C LYS A 18 -18.63 -13.06 -3.37
N SER A 19 -19.82 -13.34 -2.84
CA SER A 19 -20.08 -14.60 -2.13
C SER A 19 -20.27 -15.77 -3.10
N HIS A 20 -20.34 -16.98 -2.56
CA HIS A 20 -20.70 -18.18 -3.33
C HIS A 20 -22.04 -18.02 -4.07
N SER A 21 -23.00 -17.32 -3.47
CA SER A 21 -24.30 -16.97 -4.09
C SER A 21 -24.25 -15.70 -4.94
N ASN A 22 -23.07 -15.24 -5.35
CA ASN A 22 -22.84 -14.04 -6.17
C ASN A 22 -23.35 -12.70 -5.57
N ILE A 23 -23.55 -12.64 -4.25
CA ILE A 23 -23.93 -11.40 -3.57
C ILE A 23 -22.71 -10.47 -3.57
N LYS A 24 -22.88 -9.24 -4.09
CA LYS A 24 -21.81 -8.24 -4.22
C LYS A 24 -21.81 -7.32 -3.02
N THR A 25 -20.79 -7.41 -2.17
CA THR A 25 -20.58 -6.51 -1.04
C THR A 25 -19.42 -5.56 -1.34
N ILE A 26 -19.60 -4.25 -1.13
CA ILE A 26 -18.55 -3.26 -1.38
C ILE A 26 -17.41 -3.43 -0.36
N HIS A 27 -16.17 -3.47 -0.85
CA HIS A 27 -14.96 -3.56 -0.03
C HIS A 27 -13.87 -2.59 -0.55
N ARG A 28 -12.89 -2.27 0.30
CA ARG A 28 -11.74 -1.43 -0.05
C ARG A 28 -10.44 -2.24 -0.02
N GLN A 29 -9.78 -2.40 -1.16
CA GLN A 29 -8.48 -3.04 -1.26
C GLN A 29 -7.40 -2.10 -0.70
N LYS A 30 -7.02 -2.33 0.56
CA LYS A 30 -5.97 -1.56 1.25
C LYS A 30 -4.59 -1.99 0.77
N LEU A 31 -3.67 -1.03 0.64
CA LEU A 31 -2.26 -1.33 0.40
C LEU A 31 -1.60 -1.79 1.71
N ASN A 32 -0.61 -2.68 1.60
CA ASN A 32 0.30 -2.98 2.69
C ASN A 32 1.26 -1.81 2.90
N LEU A 33 0.83 -0.87 3.76
CA LEU A 33 1.56 0.33 4.13
C LEU A 33 2.35 0.08 5.41
N GLN A 34 3.61 0.46 5.41
CA GLN A 34 4.50 0.36 6.56
C GLN A 34 5.11 1.72 6.86
N VAL A 35 5.19 2.06 8.13
CA VAL A 35 5.84 3.28 8.58
C VAL A 35 7.33 2.99 8.72
N LYS A 36 8.17 3.65 7.92
CA LYS A 36 9.62 3.50 7.95
C LYS A 36 10.32 4.86 7.93
N ARG A 37 11.56 4.88 8.39
CA ARG A 37 12.45 6.02 8.21
C ARG A 37 13.18 5.86 6.88
N VAL A 38 13.03 6.85 6.01
CA VAL A 38 13.77 6.95 4.75
C VAL A 38 14.36 8.35 4.73
N ASP A 39 15.68 8.44 4.56
CA ASP A 39 16.45 9.69 4.55
C ASP A 39 16.19 10.58 5.78
N GLY A 40 16.15 9.96 6.97
CA GLY A 40 15.93 10.66 8.25
C GLY A 40 14.48 11.05 8.55
N LYS A 41 13.57 10.97 7.56
CA LYS A 41 12.15 11.32 7.72
C LYS A 41 11.29 10.08 7.92
N LYS A 42 10.29 10.19 8.80
CA LYS A 42 9.28 9.15 9.02
C LYS A 42 8.21 9.24 7.93
N MET A 43 8.12 8.23 7.08
CA MET A 43 7.17 8.17 5.97
C MET A 43 6.38 6.86 5.98
N THR A 44 5.14 6.94 5.51
CA THR A 44 4.25 5.80 5.27
C THR A 44 4.47 5.31 3.83
N ILE A 45 5.07 4.13 3.69
CA ILE A 45 5.54 3.62 2.40
C ILE A 45 4.92 2.24 2.13
N CYS A 46 4.50 2.00 0.88
CA CYS A 46 3.98 0.70 0.48
C CYS A 46 5.09 -0.35 0.29
N ALA A 47 4.74 -1.62 0.48
CA ALA A 47 5.67 -2.75 0.35
C ALA A 47 6.44 -2.77 -1.00
N ASN A 48 5.81 -2.35 -2.10
CA ASN A 48 6.48 -2.32 -3.41
C ASN A 48 7.57 -1.24 -3.46
N CYS A 49 7.29 -0.05 -2.94
CA CYS A 49 8.29 1.03 -2.83
C CYS A 49 9.45 0.63 -1.90
N ILE A 50 9.18 -0.10 -0.82
CA ILE A 50 10.22 -0.65 0.06
C ILE A 50 11.13 -1.60 -0.74
N ARG A 51 10.54 -2.53 -1.50
CA ARG A 51 11.28 -3.47 -2.34
C ARG A 51 12.17 -2.78 -3.38
N THR A 52 11.72 -1.65 -3.94
CA THR A 52 12.54 -0.86 -4.87
C THR A 52 13.72 -0.18 -4.15
N LEU A 53 13.52 0.38 -2.95
CA LEU A 53 14.61 1.03 -2.20
C LEU A 53 15.70 0.05 -1.81
N THR A 54 15.33 -1.17 -1.38
CA THR A 54 16.31 -2.19 -1.00
C THR A 54 17.17 -2.64 -2.17
N LYS A 55 16.60 -2.71 -3.38
CA LYS A 55 17.35 -3.07 -4.60
C LYS A 55 18.36 -2.00 -5.02
N VAL A 56 18.02 -0.72 -4.85
CA VAL A 56 18.95 0.38 -5.18
C VAL A 56 20.13 0.41 -4.22
N LYS A 57 19.94 0.10 -2.93
CA LYS A 57 21.02 0.06 -1.94
C LYS A 57 22.01 -1.10 -2.13
N GLN A 58 21.61 -2.18 -2.81
CA GLN A 58 22.42 -3.38 -3.01
C GLN A 58 23.28 -3.35 -4.28
N ARG A 59 23.12 -2.34 -5.13
CA ARG A 59 23.98 -2.07 -6.29
C ARG A 59 25.00 -1.00 -5.93
#